data_AF-A0A927AKX5-F1
#
_entry.id   AF-A0A927AKX5-F1
#
_cell.length_a   1.000
_cell.length_b   1.000
_cell.length_c   1.000
_cell.angle_alpha   90.00
_cell.angle_beta   90.00
_cell.angle_gamma   90.00
#
_symmetry.space_group_name_H-M   'P 1'
#
loop_
_entity.id
_entity.type
_entity.pdbx_description
1 polymer ?
#
loop_
_entity_poly.entity_id
_entity_poly.type
_entity_poly.pdbx_seq_one_letter_code
_entity_poly.pdbx_strand_id
1 'polypeptide(L)' 'MSFKDGDLLDTDHIIPKNRGSNDTPENLQLLHRHCHDVKTALRRLGASASSVHDQPKLP' A
#
# COMPACT_ATOMS: atom_id res chain seq x y z
N MET A 1 6.85 -6.69 -9.35
CA MET A 1 7.67 -7.13 -8.22
C MET A 1 6.87 -8.17 -7.43
N SER A 2 7.33 -9.41 -7.36
CA SER A 2 6.70 -10.44 -6.52
C SER A 2 7.32 -10.38 -5.12
N PHE A 3 6.55 -10.65 -4.07
CA PHE A 3 7.10 -10.79 -2.72
C PHE A 3 8.12 -11.94 -2.68
N LYS A 4 9.26 -11.69 -2.05
CA LYS A 4 10.31 -12.67 -1.80
C LYS A 4 10.73 -12.64 -0.35
N ASP A 5 11.20 -13.78 0.15
CA ASP A 5 11.86 -13.85 1.44
C ASP A 5 13.04 -12.86 1.49
N GLY A 6 13.02 -12.00 2.52
CA GLY A 6 13.99 -10.92 2.69
C GLY A 6 13.54 -9.55 2.18
N ASP A 7 12.39 -9.45 1.52
CA ASP A 7 11.83 -8.15 1.16
C ASP A 7 11.38 -7.38 2.41
N LEU A 8 11.67 -6.08 2.43
CA LEU A 8 11.18 -5.17 3.48
C LEU A 8 9.77 -4.72 3.15
N LEU A 9 8.82 -5.15 3.99
CA LEU A 9 7.40 -4.89 3.84
C LEU A 9 6.95 -3.81 4.82
N ASP A 10 5.96 -3.03 4.40
CA ASP A 10 5.37 -1.96 5.19
C ASP A 10 3.85 -1.98 5.05
N THR A 11 3.16 -1.63 6.13
CA THR A 11 1.69 -1.62 6.18
C THR A 11 1.20 -0.22 5.83
N ASP A 12 0.41 -0.11 4.77
CA ASP A 12 -0.09 1.17 4.27
C ASP A 12 -1.61 1.20 4.17
N HIS A 13 -2.20 2.37 4.42
CA HIS A 13 -3.64 2.56 4.29
C HIS A 13 -4.04 2.75 2.82
N ILE A 14 -5.00 1.97 2.33
CA ILE A 14 -5.58 2.08 0.97
C ILE A 14 -6.25 3.44 0.79
N ILE A 15 -7.03 3.87 1.78
CA ILE A 15 -7.57 5.22 1.90
C ILE A 15 -6.75 5.91 2.99
N PRO A 16 -6.14 7.08 2.74
CA PRO A 16 -5.34 7.75 3.77
C PRO A 16 -6.22 8.23 4.92
N LYS A 17 -5.68 8.21 6.15
CA LYS A 17 -6.40 8.58 7.39
C LYS A 17 -7.04 9.97 7.33
N ASN A 18 -6.40 10.91 6.65
CA ASN A 18 -6.91 12.28 6.48
C ASN A 18 -8.20 12.38 5.64
N ARG A 19 -8.59 11.30 4.93
CA ARG A 19 -9.85 11.19 4.19
C ARG A 19 -10.93 10.42 4.96
N GLY A 20 -10.77 10.26 6.28
CA GLY A 20 -11.76 9.62 7.15
C GLY A 20 -11.73 8.09 7.09
N SER A 21 -10.58 7.51 6.70
CA SER A 21 -10.44 6.06 6.67
C SER A 21 -10.31 5.48 8.07
N ASN A 22 -10.99 4.38 8.36
CA ASN A 22 -10.77 3.63 9.59
C ASN A 22 -9.52 2.75 9.47
N ASP A 23 -8.90 2.43 10.60
CA ASP A 23 -7.82 1.44 10.72
C ASP A 23 -8.37 0.00 10.63
N THR A 24 -9.37 -0.22 9.78
CA THR A 24 -9.95 -1.54 9.54
C THR A 24 -9.01 -2.36 8.66
N PRO A 25 -8.91 -3.68 8.85
CA PRO A 25 -8.02 -4.53 8.07
C PRO A 25 -8.32 -4.48 6.56
N GLU A 26 -9.58 -4.28 6.19
CA GLU A 26 -10.03 -4.04 4.81
C GLU A 26 -9.48 -2.76 4.15
N ASN A 27 -9.02 -1.80 4.96
CA ASN A 27 -8.40 -0.55 4.51
C ASN A 27 -6.86 -0.59 4.62
N LEU A 28 -6.27 -1.70 5.07
CA LEU A 28 -4.83 -1.88 5.15
C LEU A 28 -4.34 -2.76 3.99
N GLN A 29 -3.18 -2.44 3.44
CA GLN A 29 -2.49 -3.25 2.45
C GLN A 29 -1.01 -3.37 2.79
N LEU A 30 -0.41 -4.50 2.43
CA LEU A 30 1.01 -4.74 2.58
C LEU A 30 1.74 -4.32 1.29
N LEU A 31 2.77 -3.49 1.39
CA LEU A 31 3.61 -3.10 0.25
C LEU A 31 5.08 -3.36 0.54
N HIS A 32 5.87 -3.58 -0.50
CA HIS A 32 7.30 -3.34 -0.40
C HIS A 32 7.57 -1.88 -0.03
N ARG A 33 8.56 -1.64 0.83
CA ARG A 33 8.98 -0.30 1.24
C ARG A 33 9.22 0.64 0.05
N HIS A 34 9.86 0.14 -1.01
CA HIS A 34 10.09 0.91 -2.23
C HIS A 34 8.78 1.27 -2.97
N CYS A 35 7.80 0.36 -2.98
CA CYS A 35 6.49 0.62 -3.58
C CYS A 35 5.69 1.64 -2.76
N HIS A 36 5.84 1.65 -1.43
CA HIS A 36 5.20 2.63 -0.55
C HIS A 36 5.64 4.07 -0.86
N ASP A 37 6.94 4.29 -1.10
CA ASP A 37 7.48 5.61 -1.45
C ASP A 37 6.92 6.11 -2.80
N VAL A 38 6.89 5.23 -3.82
CA VAL A 38 6.32 5.54 -5.14
C VAL A 38 4.83 5.86 -5.03
N LYS A 39 4.08 5.07 -4.25
CA LYS A 39 2.66 5.28 -4.01
C LYS A 39 2.39 6.64 -3.36
N THR A 40 3.17 6.99 -2.34
CA THR A 40 3.07 8.28 -1.66
C THR A 40 3.39 9.44 -2.60
N ALA A 41 4.41 9.30 -3.44
CA ALA A 41 4.75 10.30 -4.46
C ALA A 41 3.63 10.48 -5.50
N LEU A 42 3.05 9.39 -6.00
CA LEU A 42 1.92 9.42 -6.95
C LEU A 42 0.66 10.04 -6.34
N ARG A 43 0.36 9.75 -5.06
CA ARG A 43 -0.77 10.35 -4.34
C ARG A 43 -0.66 11.87 -4.25
N ARG A 44 0.54 12.43 -4.12
CA ARG A 44 0.76 13.89 -4.12
C ARG A 44 0.40 14.54 -5.46
N LEU A 45 0.42 13.77 -6.55
CA LEU A 45 0.05 14.22 -7.89
C LEU A 45 -1.45 14.04 -8.19
N GLY A 46 -2.25 13.63 -7.20
CA GLY A 46 -3.69 13.42 -7.37
C GLY A 46 -4.06 12.13 -8.13
N ALA A 47 -3.09 11.29 -8.47
CA ALA A 47 -3.33 10.00 -9.08
C ALA A 47 -3.70 8.98 -7.99
N SER A 48 -4.78 8.23 -8.22
CA SER A 48 -5.06 7.02 -7.44
C SER A 48 -4.00 5.99 -7.79
N ALA A 49 -2.98 5.86 -6.94
CA ALA A 49 -2.01 4.78 -7.06
C ALA A 49 -2.74 3.47 -6.73
N SER A 50 -3.35 2.87 -7.76
CA SER A 50 -3.79 1.48 -7.73
C SER A 50 -2.64 0.65 -7.19
N SER A 51 -2.94 -0.19 -6.18
CA SER A 51 -2.01 -1.12 -5.53
C SER A 51 -1.00 -1.63 -6.55
N VAL A 52 0.24 -1.13 -6.47
CA VAL A 52 1.15 -1.25 -7.62
C VAL A 52 1.55 -2.69 -7.88
N HIS A 53 1.36 -3.63 -6.95
CA HIS A 53 1.67 -5.04 -7.16
C HIS A 53 0.76 -5.95 -6.33
N ASP A 54 0.56 -7.15 -6.88
CA ASP A 54 -0.12 -8.35 -6.37
C ASP A 54 -0.39 -8.32 -4.86
N GLN A 55 -1.65 -8.22 -4.45
CA GLN A 55 -2.02 -8.43 -3.05
C GLN A 55 -1.74 -9.91 -2.74
N PRO A 56 -0.98 -10.25 -1.68
CA PRO A 56 -1.03 -11.60 -1.19
C PRO A 56 -2.44 -11.76 -0.63
N LYS A 57 -3.29 -12.55 -1.30
CA LYS A 57 -4.50 -13.06 -0.64
C LYS A 57 -3.99 -13.81 0.59
N LEU A 58 -4.24 -13.25 1.76
CA LEU A 58 -4.02 -13.99 2.99
C LEU A 58 -4.96 -15.20 2.94
N PRO A 59 -4.50 -16.44 3.23
CA PRO A 59 -5.39 -17.59 3.30
C PRO A 59 -6.47 -17.40 4.36
#